data_AF-K7G2B6-F1
#
_entry.id   AF-K7G2B6-F1
#
_cell.length_a   1.000
_cell.length_b   1.000
_cell.length_c   1.000
_cell.angle_alpha   90.00
_cell.angle_beta   90.00
_cell.angle_gamma   90.00
#
_symmetry.space_group_name_H-M   'P 1'
#
loop_
_entity.id
_entity.type
_entity.pdbx_description
1 polymer ?
#
loop_
_entity_poly.entity_id
_entity_poly.type
_entity_poly.pdbx_seq_one_letter_code
_entity_poly.pdbx_strand_id
1 'polypeptide(L)' 'MEKERGTPTQYGSLESTEWAAADPAKEEEIVSMADSTTTVDDIEGELFKIERIREVLVRRESELRYM' A
#
# COMPACT_ATOMS: atom_id res chain seq x y z
N MET A 1 -35.68 13.54 -20.16
CA MET A 1 -35.35 13.73 -18.74
C MET A 1 -34.38 12.64 -18.34
N GLU A 2 -33.17 13.07 -17.99
CA GLU A 2 -32.02 12.22 -17.70
C GLU A 2 -32.31 11.41 -16.43
N LYS A 3 -32.10 10.10 -16.48
CA LYS A 3 -32.17 9.24 -15.28
C LYS A 3 -30.82 9.34 -14.57
N GLU A 4 -30.86 9.94 -13.39
CA GLU A 4 -29.75 10.09 -12.47
C GLU A 4 -29.05 8.75 -12.24
N ARG A 5 -27.75 8.71 -12.54
CA ARG A 5 -26.87 7.57 -12.26
C ARG A 5 -26.60 7.56 -10.75
N GLY A 6 -27.36 6.75 -10.01
CA GLY A 6 -27.07 6.48 -8.61
C GLY A 6 -25.67 5.88 -8.47
N THR A 7 -24.87 6.45 -7.58
CA THR A 7 -23.53 5.95 -7.24
C THR A 7 -23.65 4.58 -6.56
N PRO A 8 -22.75 3.62 -6.83
CA PRO A 8 -22.82 2.31 -6.20
C PRO A 8 -22.52 2.43 -4.70
N THR A 9 -23.28 1.69 -3.88
CA THR A 9 -23.09 1.58 -2.43
C THR A 9 -21.65 1.16 -2.11
N GLN A 10 -20.86 2.10 -1.59
CA GLN A 10 -19.48 1.89 -1.19
C GLN A 10 -19.45 1.17 0.17
N TYR A 11 -18.91 -0.04 0.22
CA TYR A 11 -18.72 -0.81 1.45
C TYR A 11 -17.36 -0.45 2.08
N GLY A 12 -17.37 0.02 3.33
CA GLY A 12 -16.17 0.42 4.08
C GLY A 12 -15.95 1.93 4.15
N SER A 13 -15.19 2.38 5.15
CA SER A 13 -14.74 3.77 5.26
C SER A 13 -13.53 3.94 4.35
N LEU A 14 -13.81 4.36 3.11
CA LEU A 14 -12.79 4.81 2.18
C LEU A 14 -12.82 6.33 2.19
N GLU A 15 -11.86 6.94 2.89
CA GLU A 15 -11.60 8.36 2.73
C GLU A 15 -11.07 8.56 1.30
N SER A 16 -11.81 9.34 0.50
CA SER A 16 -11.37 9.74 -0.83
C SER A 16 -10.12 10.61 -0.68
N THR A 17 -8.95 10.05 -0.96
CA THR A 17 -7.73 10.85 -1.06
C THR A 17 -7.76 11.61 -2.39
N GLU A 18 -8.21 12.86 -2.37
CA GLU A 18 -8.05 13.76 -3.51
C GLU A 18 -6.57 14.12 -3.65
N TRP A 19 -6.00 13.90 -4.83
CA TRP A 19 -4.64 14.34 -5.14
C TRP A 19 -4.65 15.86 -5.29
N ALA A 20 -4.43 16.58 -4.20
CA ALA A 20 -4.15 18.01 -4.24
C ALA A 20 -2.86 18.22 -5.04
N ALA A 21 -2.94 18.97 -6.14
CA ALA A 21 -1.76 19.38 -6.90
C ALA A 21 -0.73 19.98 -5.93
N ALA A 22 0.53 19.59 -6.10
CA ALA A 22 1.63 19.79 -5.16
C ALA A 22 1.57 21.16 -4.44
N ASP A 23 1.18 21.15 -3.16
CA ASP A 23 1.46 22.24 -2.25
C ASP A 23 3.00 22.30 -2.10
N PRO A 24 3.67 23.45 -2.28
CA PRO A 24 5.12 23.56 -2.09
C PRO A 24 5.55 23.23 -0.66
N ALA A 25 4.64 23.33 0.31
CA ALA A 25 4.87 22.89 1.69
C ALA A 25 4.93 21.35 1.84
N LYS A 26 4.36 20.58 0.90
CA LYS A 26 4.47 19.11 0.84
C LYS A 26 5.69 18.65 0.06
N GLU A 27 6.35 19.52 -0.71
CA GLU A 27 7.61 19.18 -1.36
C GLU A 27 8.71 18.89 -0.32
N GLU A 28 8.67 19.57 0.83
CA GLU A 28 9.57 19.30 1.97
C GLU A 28 9.30 17.96 2.66
N GLU A 29 8.11 17.37 2.45
CA GLU A 29 7.75 16.02 2.94
C GLU A 29 8.25 14.92 1.98
N ILE A 30 8.65 15.27 0.76
CA ILE A 30 9.20 14.32 -0.22
C ILE A 30 10.61 13.95 0.24
N VAL A 31 10.71 12.81 0.94
CA VAL A 31 11.99 12.22 1.32
C VAL A 31 12.70 11.73 0.06
N SER A 32 13.75 12.45 -0.35
CA SER A 32 14.62 12.04 -1.45
C SER A 32 15.35 10.75 -1.07
N MET A 33 15.05 9.66 -1.78
CA MET A 33 15.75 8.38 -1.63
C MET A 33 17.07 8.34 -2.43
N ALA A 34 17.45 9.44 -3.09
CA ALA A 34 18.65 9.51 -3.93
C ALA A 34 19.95 9.33 -3.13
N ASP A 35 19.95 9.68 -1.85
CA ASP A 35 21.10 9.53 -0.94
C ASP A 35 21.08 8.22 -0.14
N SER A 36 20.19 7.28 -0.48
CA SER A 36 20.13 6.00 0.21
C SER A 36 21.38 5.16 -0.08
N THR A 37 22.03 4.66 0.98
CA THR A 37 23.18 3.76 0.88
C THR A 37 22.79 2.31 0.59
N THR A 38 21.49 2.02 0.48
CA THR A 38 20.99 0.66 0.25
C THR A 38 21.34 0.19 -1.15
N THR A 39 22.03 -0.95 -1.24
CA THR A 39 22.38 -1.56 -2.52
C THR A 39 21.23 -2.43 -3.05
N VAL A 40 21.28 -2.79 -4.33
CA VAL A 40 20.30 -3.71 -4.93
C VAL A 40 20.30 -5.06 -4.21
N ASP A 41 21.49 -5.57 -3.87
CA ASP A 41 21.65 -6.84 -3.16
C ASP A 41 20.98 -6.81 -1.76
N ASP A 42 21.06 -5.67 -1.07
CA ASP A 42 20.39 -5.48 0.23
C ASP A 42 18.87 -5.55 0.07
N ILE A 43 18.33 -4.91 -0.96
CA ILE A 43 16.89 -4.93 -1.27
C ILE A 43 16.43 -6.34 -1.60
N GLU A 44 17.18 -7.06 -2.45
CA GLU A 44 16.88 -8.45 -2.79
C GLU A 44 16.89 -9.37 -1.56
N GLY A 45 17.87 -9.17 -0.66
CA GLY A 45 17.95 -9.89 0.61
C GLY A 45 16.73 -9.64 1.51
N GLU A 46 16.26 -8.40 1.61
CA GLU A 46 15.05 -8.06 2.37
C GLU A 46 13.77 -8.60 1.71
N LEU A 47 13.67 -8.54 0.38
CA LEU A 47 12.55 -9.11 -0.36
C LEU A 47 12.43 -10.62 -0.13
N PHE A 48 13.56 -11.34 -0.11
CA PHE A 48 13.58 -12.76 0.21
C PHE A 48 13.07 -13.06 1.63
N LYS A 49 13.46 -12.25 2.63
CA LYS A 49 12.96 -12.38 4.01
C LYS A 49 11.45 -12.13 4.08
N ILE A 50 10.95 -11.13 3.36
CA ILE A 50 9.52 -10.81 3.29
C ILE A 50 8.73 -11.98 2.71
N GLU A 51 9.21 -12.57 1.61
CA GLU A 51 8.56 -13.71 0.96
C GLU A 51 8.49 -14.92 1.91
N ARG A 52 9.57 -15.18 2.65
CA ARG A 52 9.60 -16.23 3.67
C ARG A 52 8.57 -16.01 4.78
N ILE A 53 8.43 -14.78 5.26
CA ILE A 53 7.43 -14.44 6.28
C ILE A 53 6.01 -14.62 5.70
N ARG A 54 5.79 -14.20 4.45
CA ARG A 54 4.51 -14.34 3.75
C ARG A 54 4.07 -15.80 3.69
N GLU A 55 4.95 -16.74 3.37
CA GLU A 55 4.63 -18.18 3.35
C GLU A 55 4.08 -18.67 4.71
N VAL A 56 4.75 -18.29 5.79
CA VAL A 56 4.35 -18.66 7.15
C VAL A 56 3.00 -18.05 7.50
N LEU A 57 2.78 -16.78 7.16
CA LEU A 57 1.52 -16.08 7.43
C LEU A 57 0.34 -16.70 6.68
N VAL A 58 0.50 -17.02 5.39
CA VAL A 58 -0.56 -17.67 4.60
C VAL A 58 -0.97 -19.01 5.21
N ARG A 59 0.00 -19.79 5.69
CA ARG A 59 -0.28 -21.06 6.35
C ARG A 59 -1.04 -20.88 7.66
N ARG A 60 -0.58 -19.98 8.53
CA ARG A 60 -1.23 -19.67 9.81
C ARG A 60 -2.63 -19.10 9.63
N GLU A 61 -2.81 -18.22 8.66
CA GLU A 61 -4.12 -17.68 8.32
C GLU A 61 -5.07 -18.79 7.88
N SER A 62 -4.59 -19.72 7.03
CA SER A 62 -5.39 -20.86 6.61
C SER A 62 -5.82 -21.70 7.82
N GLU A 63 -4.90 -22.02 8.73
CA GLU A 63 -5.20 -22.74 9.97
C GLU A 63 -6.29 -22.02 10.79
N LEU A 64 -6.17 -20.69 10.97
CA LEU A 64 -7.16 -19.88 11.68
C LEU A 64 -8.52 -19.82 10.99
N ARG A 65 -8.58 -19.85 9.64
CA ARG A 65 -9.85 -19.88 8.90
C ARG A 65 -10.57 -21.23 9.02
N TYR A 66 -9.81 -22.31 9.23
CA TYR A 66 -10.37 -23.67 9.33
C TYR A 66 -10.71 -24.08 10.78
N MET A 67 -10.31 -23.28 11.78
CA MET A 67 -10.73 -23.42 13.17
C MET A 67 -12.01 -22.62 13.45
#